data_AF-A0A645K233-F1
#
_entry.id   AF-A0A645K233-F1
#
_cell.length_a   1.000
_cell.length_b   1.000
_cell.length_c   1.000
_cell.angle_alpha   90.00
_cell.angle_beta   90.00
_cell.angle_gamma   90.00
#
_symmetry.space_group_name_H-M   'P 1'
#
loop_
_entity.id
_entity.type
_entity.pdbx_description
1 polymer ?
#
loop_
_entity_poly.entity_id
_entity_poly.type
_entity_poly.pdbx_seq_one_letter_code
_entity_poly.pdbx_strand_id
1 'polypeptide(L)'
;MLGAIIAGGIISIVVYSTGAMGKGDIEIALLCGIFIGWKYSLIMIILSFVSGGIIGVLLIAFKIKGRKDYIAFGPFLALGTLLVIFFGNNILNWYLQMFF
;
A
#
# COMPACT_ATOMS: atom_id res chain seq x y z
N MET A 1 14.79 -2.69 -8.37
CA MET A 1 15.23 -1.31 -8.04
C MET A 1 14.16 -0.26 -8.36
N LEU A 2 13.67 -0.13 -9.60
CA LEU A 2 12.62 0.86 -9.96
C LEU A 2 11.36 0.80 -9.08
N GLY A 3 10.90 -0.40 -8.72
CA GLY A 3 9.70 -0.54 -7.88
C GLY A 3 9.85 -0.02 -6.45
N ALA A 4 11.08 0.00 -5.92
CA ALA A 4 11.39 0.54 -4.61
C ALA A 4 11.33 2.07 -4.62
N ILE A 5 11.89 2.68 -5.66
CA ILE A 5 11.91 4.12 -5.84
C ILE A 5 10.48 4.64 -6.00
N ILE A 6 9.65 3.93 -6.77
CA ILE A 6 8.23 4.29 -6.96
C ILE A 6 7.46 4.11 -5.66
N ALA A 7 7.52 2.93 -5.03
CA ALA A 7 6.75 2.66 -3.81
C ALA A 7 7.19 3.54 -2.64
N GLY A 8 8.50 3.58 -2.38
CA GLY A 8 9.09 4.40 -1.32
C GLY A 8 8.94 5.90 -1.58
N GLY A 9 9.05 6.35 -2.84
CA GLY A 9 8.87 7.76 -3.20
C GLY A 9 7.43 8.24 -3.03
N ILE A 10 6.44 7.44 -3.40
CA ILE A 10 5.03 7.79 -3.21
C ILE A 10 4.70 7.84 -1.71
N ILE A 11 5.10 6.82 -0.96
CA ILE A 11 4.82 6.72 0.49
C ILE A 11 5.57 7.82 1.26
N SER A 12 6.80 8.16 0.88
CA SER A 12 7.52 9.26 1.52
C SER A 12 6.81 10.60 1.31
N ILE A 13 6.33 10.91 0.09
CA ILE A 13 5.52 12.10 -0.16
C ILE A 13 4.28 12.15 0.73
N VAL A 14 3.58 11.02 0.87
CA VAL A 14 2.37 10.96 1.71
C VAL A 14 2.70 11.19 3.18
N VAL A 15 3.77 10.56 3.68
CA VAL A 15 4.24 10.71 5.06
C VAL A 15 4.61 12.17 5.36
N TYR A 16 5.38 12.82 4.48
CA TYR A 16 5.78 14.22 4.68
C TYR A 16 4.62 15.21 4.50
N SER A 17 3.66 14.92 3.62
CA SER A 17 2.55 15.82 3.32
C SER A 17 1.41 15.74 4.34
N THR A 18 1.08 14.55 4.83
CA THR A 18 -0.06 14.35 5.74
C THR A 18 0.34 14.18 7.19
N GLY A 19 1.59 13.77 7.47
CA GLY A 19 2.05 13.43 8.82
C GLY A 19 1.28 12.29 9.48
N ALA A 20 0.38 11.61 8.75
CA ALA A 20 -0.55 10.61 9.27
C ALA A 20 0.06 9.20 9.32
N MET A 21 1.15 8.97 8.59
CA MET A 21 1.84 7.68 8.45
C MET A 21 3.22 7.73 9.08
N GLY A 22 3.65 6.62 9.67
CA GLY A 22 4.92 6.55 10.36
C GLY A 22 6.09 6.50 9.37
N LYS A 23 7.26 7.03 9.76
CA LYS A 23 8.48 6.89 8.94
C LYS A 23 8.84 5.43 8.65
N GLY A 24 8.50 4.50 9.54
CA GLY A 24 8.68 3.06 9.31
C GLY A 24 7.86 2.52 8.12
N ASP A 25 6.74 3.16 7.77
CA ASP A 25 5.92 2.74 6.63
C ASP A 25 6.68 2.96 5.29
N ILE A 26 7.61 3.94 5.26
CA ILE A 26 8.49 4.20 4.10
C ILE A 26 9.47 3.04 3.91
N GLU A 27 10.07 2.54 4.99
CA GLU A 27 11.01 1.41 4.93
C GLU A 27 10.32 0.13 4.48
N ILE A 28 9.11 -0.13 4.99
CA ILE A 28 8.29 -1.27 4.57
C ILE A 28 7.97 -1.15 3.06
N ALA A 29 7.51 0.02 2.61
CA ALA A 29 7.21 0.23 1.19
C ALA A 29 8.44 0.09 0.29
N LEU A 30 9.61 0.56 0.74
CA LEU A 30 10.87 0.37 0.04
C LEU A 30 11.21 -1.11 -0.10
N LEU A 31 11.22 -1.86 1.00
CA LEU A 31 11.55 -3.29 1.01
C LEU A 31 10.58 -4.09 0.14
N CYS A 32 9.27 -3.90 0.32
CA CYS A 32 8.25 -4.58 -0.47
C CYS A 32 8.35 -4.20 -1.96
N GLY A 33 8.61 -2.93 -2.27
CA GLY A 33 8.79 -2.45 -3.65
C GLY A 33 10.05 -2.99 -4.34
N ILE A 34 11.11 -3.31 -3.58
CA ILE A 34 12.29 -4.02 -4.12
C ILE A 34 11.91 -5.44 -4.54
N PHE A 35 11.20 -6.16 -3.67
CA PHE A 35 10.86 -7.57 -3.88
C PHE A 35 9.90 -7.80 -5.03
N ILE A 36 8.90 -6.93 -5.15
CA ILE A 36 7.77 -7.12 -6.04
C ILE A 36 8.01 -6.48 -7.42
N GLY A 37 8.82 -5.41 -7.50
CA GLY A 37 9.10 -4.73 -8.76
C GLY A 37 8.05 -3.67 -9.15
N TRP A 38 8.36 -2.86 -10.17
CA TRP A 38 7.67 -1.59 -10.43
C TRP A 38 6.20 -1.68 -10.84
N LYS A 39 5.84 -2.66 -11.69
CA LYS A 39 4.45 -2.86 -12.13
C LYS A 39 3.52 -3.15 -10.95
N TYR A 40 4.02 -3.98 -10.05
CA TYR A 40 3.28 -4.52 -8.94
C TYR A 40 3.34 -3.60 -7.69
N SER A 41 4.38 -2.77 -7.55
CA SER A 41 4.45 -1.71 -6.53
C SER A 41 3.25 -0.76 -6.57
N LEU A 42 2.81 -0.36 -7.77
CA LEU A 42 1.63 0.50 -7.95
C LEU A 42 0.37 -0.18 -7.44
N ILE A 43 0.18 -1.44 -7.84
CA ILE A 43 -0.97 -2.26 -7.44
C ILE A 43 -0.96 -2.44 -5.92
N MET A 44 0.20 -2.72 -5.31
CA MET A 44 0.36 -2.89 -3.87
C MET A 44 -0.08 -1.63 -3.11
N ILE A 45 0.38 -0.45 -3.52
CA ILE A 45 -0.01 0.82 -2.87
C ILE A 45 -1.53 1.00 -2.92
N ILE A 46 -2.14 0.80 -4.10
CA ILE A 46 -3.59 0.97 -4.28
C ILE A 46 -4.36 0.01 -3.37
N LEU A 47 -4.01 -1.28 -3.34
CA LEU A 47 -4.65 -2.25 -2.46
C LEU A 47 -4.45 -1.93 -0.98
N SER A 48 -3.29 -1.40 -0.62
CA SER A 48 -3.00 -0.97 0.75
C SER A 48 -3.89 0.21 1.17
N PHE A 49 -4.10 1.19 0.28
CA PHE A 49 -5.02 2.30 0.52
C PHE A 49 -6.48 1.86 0.61
N VAL A 50 -6.91 0.96 -0.27
CA VAL A 50 -8.28 0.44 -0.23
C VAL A 50 -8.53 -0.35 1.06
N SER A 51 -7.65 -1.29 1.40
CA SER A 51 -7.77 -2.09 2.63
C SER A 51 -7.64 -1.24 3.89
N GLY A 52 -6.64 -0.36 3.95
CA GLY A 52 -6.44 0.57 5.05
C GLY A 52 -7.59 1.57 5.21
N GLY A 53 -8.18 2.02 4.10
CA GLY A 53 -9.37 2.87 4.10
C GLY A 53 -10.61 2.15 4.64
N ILE A 54 -10.89 0.93 4.18
CA ILE A 54 -12.02 0.12 4.66
C ILE A 54 -11.88 -0.15 6.17
N ILE A 55 -10.70 -0.57 6.61
CA ILE A 55 -10.44 -0.91 8.02
C ILE A 55 -10.43 0.36 8.87
N GLY A 56 -9.90 1.47 8.36
CA GLY A 56 -9.96 2.77 9.02
C GLY A 56 -11.40 3.27 9.21
N VAL A 57 -12.24 3.15 8.18
CA VAL A 57 -13.67 3.51 8.26
C VAL A 57 -14.40 2.61 9.25
N LEU A 58 -14.15 1.29 9.23
CA LEU A 58 -14.70 0.34 10.21
C LEU A 58 -14.30 0.72 11.64
N LEU A 59 -13.02 0.98 11.89
CA LEU A 59 -12.52 1.36 13.22
C LEU A 59 -13.16 2.65 13.76
N ILE A 60 -13.37 3.64 12.88
CA ILE A 60 -14.06 4.89 13.23
C ILE A 60 -15.55 4.61 13.49
N ALA A 61 -16.20 3.78 12.66
CA ALA A 61 -17.61 3.42 12.81
C ALA A 61 -17.88 2.68 14.13
N PHE A 62 -16.97 1.79 14.54
CA PHE A 62 -17.02 1.09 15.83
C PHE A 62 -16.56 1.94 17.02
N LYS A 63 -16.19 3.22 16.82
CA LYS A 63 -15.69 4.14 17.86
C LYS A 63 -14.47 3.61 18.66
N ILE A 64 -13.74 2.64 18.13
CA ILE A 64 -12.56 2.05 18.79
C ILE A 64 -11.36 3.01 18.72
N LYS A 65 -11.26 3.79 17.63
CA LYS A 65 -10.26 4.84 17.44
C LYS A 65 -10.90 6.15 16.98
N GLY A 66 -10.35 7.27 17.46
CA GLY A 66 -10.78 8.60 17.04
C GLY A 66 -10.23 8.98 15.66
N ARG A 67 -10.89 9.94 15.00
CA ARG A 67 -10.44 10.51 13.70
C ARG A 67 -9.01 11.06 13.69
N LYS A 68 -8.41 11.30 14.86
CA LYS A 68 -7.06 11.84 15.04
C LYS A 68 -6.04 10.80 15.50
N ASP A 69 -6.45 9.56 15.71
CA ASP A 69 -5.52 8.52 16.14
C ASP A 69 -4.61 8.10 14.99
N TYR A 70 -3.33 7.94 15.32
CA TYR A 70 -2.34 7.44 14.40
C TYR A 70 -2.69 6.01 13.99
N ILE A 71 -2.84 5.79 12.68
CA ILE A 71 -3.05 4.48 12.11
C ILE A 71 -1.78 4.13 11.36
N ALA A 72 -1.00 3.19 11.93
CA ALA A 72 0.17 2.66 11.26
C ALA A 72 -0.26 2.02 9.93
N PHE A 73 0.35 2.46 8.82
CA PHE A 73 -0.04 2.00 7.50
C PHE A 73 0.73 0.74 7.06
N GLY A 74 1.83 0.43 7.77
CA GLY A 74 2.67 -0.74 7.56
C GLY A 74 1.93 -2.08 7.48
N PRO A 75 0.96 -2.40 8.37
CA PRO A 75 0.20 -3.64 8.27
C PRO A 75 -0.62 -3.73 6.97
N PHE A 76 -1.16 -2.61 6.49
CA PHE A 76 -1.91 -2.57 5.23
C PHE A 76 -0.99 -2.67 4.02
N LEU A 77 0.21 -2.09 4.09
CA LEU A 77 1.27 -2.30 3.09
C LEU A 77 1.70 -3.77 2.99
N ALA A 78 1.85 -4.45 4.12
CA ALA A 78 2.15 -5.88 4.16
C ALA A 78 1.01 -6.72 3.57
N LEU A 79 -0.25 -6.37 3.88
CA LEU A 79 -1.42 -7.03 3.29
C LEU A 79 -1.51 -6.78 1.78
N GLY A 80 -1.31 -5.56 1.31
CA GLY A 80 -1.27 -5.23 -0.12
C GLY A 80 -0.16 -5.98 -0.85
N THR A 81 0.99 -6.13 -0.20
CA THR A 81 2.13 -6.92 -0.68
C THR A 81 1.76 -8.39 -0.82
N LEU A 82 1.15 -9.00 0.20
CA LEU A 82 0.66 -10.37 0.13
C LEU A 82 -0.35 -10.55 -1.00
N LEU A 83 -1.34 -9.67 -1.10
CA LEU A 83 -2.35 -9.74 -2.16
C LEU A 83 -1.72 -9.65 -3.56
N VAL A 84 -0.71 -8.82 -3.73
CA VAL A 84 0.01 -8.70 -5.01
C VAL A 84 0.88 -9.92 -5.30
N ILE A 85 1.47 -10.57 -4.30
CA ILE A 85 2.22 -11.81 -4.53
C ILE A 85 1.28 -12.93 -5.01
N PHE A 86 0.09 -13.05 -4.42
CA PHE A 86 -0.88 -14.09 -4.77
C PHE A 86 -1.69 -13.79 -6.04
N PHE A 87 -2.17 -12.55 -6.18
CA PHE A 87 -3.09 -12.16 -7.26
C PHE A 87 -2.46 -11.27 -8.32
N GLY A 88 -1.22 -10.80 -8.12
CA GLY A 88 -0.55 -9.89 -9.05
C GLY A 88 -0.48 -10.46 -10.46
N ASN A 89 -0.06 -11.72 -10.60
CA ASN A 89 0.01 -12.37 -11.92
C ASN A 89 -1.36 -12.47 -12.60
N ASN A 90 -2.43 -12.76 -11.85
CA ASN A 90 -3.79 -12.79 -12.40
C ASN A 90 -4.26 -11.39 -12.83
N ILE A 91 -3.97 -10.36 -12.04
CA ILE A 91 -4.30 -8.96 -12.36
C ILE A 91 -3.54 -8.51 -13.62
N LEU A 92 -2.27 -8.87 -13.73
CA LEU A 92 -1.43 -8.49 -14.87
C LEU A 92 -1.84 -9.23 -16.14
N ASN A 93 -2.18 -10.52 -16.04
CA ASN A 93 -2.76 -11.29 -17.15
C ASN A 93 -4.13 -10.76 -17.56
N TRP A 94 -5.00 -10.40 -16.61
CA TRP A 94 -6.30 -9.82 -16.93
C TRP A 94 -6.17 -8.48 -17.66
N TYR A 95 -5.22 -7.64 -17.23
CA TYR A 95 -4.93 -6.37 -17.89
C TYR A 95 -4.34 -6.56 -19.29
N LEU A 96 -3.45 -7.54 -19.47
CA LEU A 96 -2.88 -7.87 -20.78
C LEU A 96 -3.92 -8.48 -21.73
N GLN A 97 -4.83 -9.32 -21.24
CA GLN A 97 -5.95 -9.86 -22.04
C GLN A 97 -7.02 -8.83 -22.39
N MET A 98 -7.19 -7.77 -21.60
CA MET A 98 -8.09 -6.68 -21.98
C MET A 98 -7.49 -5.74 -23.02
N PHE A 99 -6.16 -5.64 -23.08
CA PHE A 99 -5.46 -4.75 -24.01
C PHE A 99 -4.97 -5.43 -25.29
N PHE A 100 -4.97 -6.75 -25.37
CA PHE A 100 -4.52 -7.56 -26.51
C PHE A 100 -5.54 -8.64 -26.84
#